data_AF-A0A4U2AAY7-F1
#
_entry.id   AF-A0A4U2AAY7-F1
#
_cell.length_a   1.000
_cell.length_b   1.000
_cell.length_c   1.000
_cell.angle_alpha   90.00
_cell.angle_beta   90.00
_cell.angle_gamma   90.00
#
_symmetry.space_group_name_H-M   'P 1'
#
loop_
_entity.id
_entity.type
_entity.pdbx_description
1 polymer ?
#
loop_
_entity_poly.entity_id
_entity_poly.type
_entity_poly.pdbx_seq_one_letter_code
_entity_poly.pdbx_strand_id
1 'polypeptide(L)'
;MKIFYYLKHALLSIAPRLYFSKQFENLEKSYSGQADYIKSRVNYYVKGLGDFDKASLSCEINNYSRKGYTSYFFDLKEFLYYFPKYFRFSYYFGDETHIEPVPTLFKARPIDGNNSNSVLFKLDKRRHFRFVDDSLSFSDKKNMAVFRGAVTQPHRIRFMQTLYGHPLMNAGQSNASEQHPEWQQPFMTVEEQLQYKFIICLEGNDVASNLKWAMSSNSLVVTPKMKFETWFMEGTLQPGIHYVEVKDDWSDFEQKIKYYLDNPKESEQMIKNAHEYLAPFQDEQLEKLVCIKTLQEYFRLSGQATHEHAINEQDK
;
A
#
# COMPACT_ATOMS: atom_id res chain seq x y z
N MET A 1 18.92 10.60 3.71
CA MET A 1 17.89 10.23 4.71
C MET A 1 17.79 8.72 5.08
N LYS A 2 18.87 7.93 4.99
CA LYS A 2 18.91 6.57 5.57
C LYS A 2 19.31 6.58 7.06
N ILE A 3 20.16 7.53 7.47
CA ILE A 3 20.67 7.63 8.86
C ILE A 3 19.54 7.87 9.86
N PHE A 4 18.66 8.85 9.63
CA PHE A 4 17.51 9.12 10.51
C PHE A 4 16.57 7.92 10.65
N TYR A 5 16.45 7.07 9.62
CA TYR A 5 15.67 5.84 9.70
C TYR A 5 16.26 4.87 10.73
N TYR A 6 17.54 4.55 10.58
CA TYR A 6 18.21 3.63 11.49
C TYR A 6 18.31 4.19 12.90
N LEU A 7 18.54 5.50 13.03
CA LEU A 7 18.54 6.19 14.33
C LEU A 7 17.19 6.06 15.03
N LYS A 8 16.07 6.29 14.32
CA LYS A 8 14.72 6.08 14.87
C LYS A 8 14.58 4.67 15.45
N HIS A 9 14.97 3.63 14.71
CA HIS A 9 14.82 2.24 15.19
C HIS A 9 15.79 1.88 16.32
N ALA A 10 16.98 2.49 16.34
CA ALA A 10 17.90 2.36 17.48
C ALA A 10 17.29 2.96 18.75
N LEU A 11 16.72 4.17 18.67
CA LEU A 11 16.04 4.82 19.81
C LEU A 11 14.84 4.01 20.30
N LEU A 12 14.03 3.46 19.39
CA LEU A 12 12.90 2.60 19.78
C LEU A 12 13.36 1.34 20.51
N SER A 13 14.51 0.76 20.14
CA SER A 13 15.01 -0.47 20.76
C SER A 13 15.44 -0.33 22.23
N ILE A 14 15.79 0.90 22.64
CA ILE A 14 16.21 1.21 24.01
C ILE A 14 15.12 1.93 24.82
N ALA A 15 13.99 2.27 24.19
CA ALA A 15 12.91 2.97 24.85
C ALA A 15 12.24 2.08 25.93
N PRO A 16 11.95 2.62 27.12
CA PRO A 16 11.31 1.83 28.18
C PRO A 16 9.86 1.51 27.79
N ARG A 17 9.31 0.40 28.31
CA ARG A 17 7.93 -0.02 27.99
C ARG A 17 6.87 1.05 28.27
N LEU A 18 7.06 1.83 29.34
CA LEU A 18 6.19 2.95 29.70
C LEU A 18 6.09 4.02 28.60
N TYR A 19 7.12 4.20 27.77
CA TYR A 19 7.08 5.10 26.62
C TYR A 19 6.01 4.66 25.62
N PHE A 20 5.96 3.36 25.30
CA PHE A 20 5.03 2.79 24.33
C PHE A 20 3.59 2.82 24.86
N SER A 21 3.36 2.47 26.13
CA SER A 21 2.04 2.58 26.77
C SER A 21 1.52 4.03 26.74
N LYS A 22 2.32 5.00 27.21
CA LYS A 22 1.91 6.41 27.21
C LYS A 22 1.67 6.95 25.81
N GLN A 23 2.48 6.53 24.84
CA GLN A 23 2.30 6.95 23.45
C GLN A 23 1.01 6.37 22.86
N PHE A 24 0.68 5.11 23.16
CA PHE A 24 -0.58 4.51 22.75
C PHE A 24 -1.79 5.24 23.36
N GLU A 25 -1.78 5.50 24.67
CA GLU A 25 -2.85 6.27 25.35
C GLU A 25 -3.05 7.65 24.73
N ASN A 26 -1.95 8.35 24.42
CA ASN A 26 -2.02 9.66 23.75
C ASN A 26 -2.64 9.55 22.36
N LEU A 27 -2.25 8.54 21.58
CA LEU A 27 -2.84 8.30 20.25
C LEU A 27 -4.33 8.00 20.35
N GLU A 28 -4.75 7.11 21.25
CA GLU A 28 -6.17 6.80 21.46
C GLU A 28 -6.97 8.04 21.85
N LYS A 29 -6.42 8.87 22.74
CA LYS A 29 -7.06 10.13 23.13
C LYS A 29 -7.20 11.08 21.94
N SER A 30 -6.12 11.28 21.17
CA SER A 30 -6.10 12.18 20.00
C SER A 30 -7.09 11.79 18.91
N TYR A 31 -7.35 10.49 18.73
CA TYR A 31 -8.24 9.97 17.69
C TYR A 31 -9.54 9.37 18.23
N SER A 32 -9.93 9.71 19.45
CA SER A 32 -11.17 9.24 20.10
C SER A 32 -12.42 9.51 19.25
N GLY A 33 -12.48 10.65 18.54
CA GLY A 33 -13.56 11.00 17.62
C GLY A 33 -13.58 10.22 16.30
N GLN A 34 -12.57 9.37 16.03
CA GLN A 34 -12.45 8.56 14.81
C GLN A 34 -12.48 7.05 15.09
N ALA A 35 -12.97 6.64 16.27
CA ALA A 35 -12.95 5.25 16.71
C ALA A 35 -13.60 4.28 15.70
N ASP A 36 -14.76 4.63 15.13
CA ASP A 36 -15.45 3.80 14.15
C ASP A 36 -14.68 3.66 12.83
N TYR A 37 -14.05 4.73 12.37
CA TYR A 37 -13.20 4.72 11.18
C TYR A 37 -11.95 3.85 11.38
N ILE A 38 -11.30 3.97 12.54
CA ILE A 38 -10.15 3.13 12.89
C ILE A 38 -10.57 1.66 12.99
N LYS A 39 -11.72 1.39 13.61
CA LYS A 39 -12.26 0.03 13.70
C LYS A 39 -12.57 -0.56 12.33
N SER A 40 -13.16 0.21 11.42
CA SER A 40 -13.45 -0.27 10.06
C SER A 40 -12.17 -0.60 9.29
N ARG A 41 -11.11 0.22 9.41
CA ARG A 41 -9.77 -0.04 8.88
C ARG A 41 -9.18 -1.35 9.43
N VAL A 42 -9.19 -1.52 10.75
CA VAL A 42 -8.67 -2.74 11.40
C VAL A 42 -9.42 -3.97 10.90
N ASN A 43 -10.76 -3.92 10.90
CA ASN A 43 -11.61 -5.00 10.40
C ASN A 43 -11.32 -5.36 8.94
N TYR A 44 -10.98 -4.36 8.11
CA TYR A 44 -10.58 -4.60 6.73
C TYR A 44 -9.29 -5.41 6.63
N TYR A 45 -8.29 -5.08 7.44
CA TYR A 45 -6.98 -5.74 7.41
C TYR A 45 -7.03 -7.17 7.94
N VAL A 46 -7.86 -7.42 8.95
CA VAL A 46 -8.08 -8.76 9.52
C VAL A 46 -9.32 -9.47 8.94
N LYS A 47 -9.84 -9.03 7.77
CA LYS A 47 -11.11 -9.52 7.24
C LYS A 47 -11.15 -11.05 7.14
N GLY A 48 -12.26 -11.64 7.62
CA GLY A 48 -12.48 -13.08 7.57
C GLY A 48 -11.64 -13.91 8.55
N LEU A 49 -10.75 -13.28 9.33
CA LEU A 49 -9.96 -13.97 10.35
C LEU A 49 -10.86 -14.31 11.55
N GLY A 50 -11.02 -15.61 11.81
CA GLY A 50 -11.64 -16.11 13.04
C GLY A 50 -10.64 -16.24 14.17
N ASP A 51 -11.08 -16.77 15.32
CA ASP A 51 -10.16 -17.13 16.40
C ASP A 51 -9.21 -18.26 15.96
N PHE A 52 -7.96 -18.22 16.43
CA PHE A 52 -6.93 -19.19 16.07
C PHE A 52 -5.96 -19.47 17.22
N ASP A 53 -5.27 -20.61 17.17
CA ASP A 53 -4.32 -20.99 18.20
C ASP A 53 -2.94 -20.36 17.94
N LYS A 54 -2.41 -19.62 18.92
CA LYS A 54 -1.03 -19.10 18.90
C LYS A 54 0.05 -20.18 18.69
N ALA A 55 -0.24 -21.44 19.01
CA ALA A 55 0.67 -22.56 18.79
C ALA A 55 1.02 -22.76 17.30
N SER A 56 0.15 -22.34 16.38
CA SER A 56 0.41 -22.44 14.93
C SER A 56 1.34 -21.33 14.40
N LEU A 57 1.73 -20.37 15.24
CA LEU A 57 2.51 -19.20 14.84
C LEU A 57 4.01 -19.47 14.89
N SER A 58 4.75 -18.93 13.92
CA SER A 58 6.14 -19.32 13.65
C SER A 58 7.20 -18.50 14.40
N CYS A 59 6.87 -17.28 14.84
CA CYS A 59 7.83 -16.36 15.45
C CYS A 59 7.31 -15.83 16.79
N GLU A 60 8.21 -15.66 17.76
CA GLU A 60 7.96 -14.93 19.00
C GLU A 60 8.63 -13.55 18.92
N ILE A 61 8.02 -12.50 19.48
CA ILE A 61 8.55 -11.12 19.43
C ILE A 61 9.99 -11.03 19.94
N ASN A 62 10.32 -11.77 21.01
CA ASN A 62 11.68 -11.81 21.55
C ASN A 62 12.70 -12.37 20.56
N ASN A 63 12.29 -13.34 19.74
CA ASN A 63 13.14 -14.05 18.77
C ASN A 63 13.11 -13.40 17.38
N TYR A 64 12.31 -12.36 17.19
CA TYR A 64 12.18 -11.68 15.91
C TYR A 64 13.45 -10.90 15.56
N SER A 65 14.14 -11.38 14.53
CA SER A 65 15.45 -10.94 14.07
C SER A 65 15.47 -10.72 12.55
N ARG A 66 16.36 -9.85 12.07
CA ARG A 66 16.43 -9.47 10.66
C ARG A 66 17.06 -10.58 9.81
N LYS A 67 16.28 -11.19 8.92
CA LYS A 67 16.70 -12.23 7.95
C LYS A 67 16.64 -11.72 6.50
N GLY A 68 17.21 -10.54 6.23
CA GLY A 68 17.05 -9.84 4.95
C GLY A 68 15.95 -8.76 5.00
N TYR A 69 15.48 -8.30 3.84
CA TYR A 69 14.39 -7.32 3.66
C TYR A 69 14.36 -6.19 4.71
N THR A 70 15.41 -5.39 4.76
CA THR A 70 15.63 -4.40 5.83
C THR A 70 14.45 -3.45 6.07
N SER A 71 13.77 -2.96 5.01
CA SER A 71 12.59 -2.08 5.20
C SER A 71 11.45 -2.82 5.90
N TYR A 72 11.06 -3.99 5.38
CA TYR A 72 10.01 -4.82 5.97
C TYR A 72 10.30 -5.14 7.42
N PHE A 73 11.54 -5.52 7.74
CA PHE A 73 11.93 -5.85 9.09
C PHE A 73 11.63 -4.72 10.08
N PHE A 74 12.08 -3.51 9.75
CA PHE A 74 11.94 -2.33 10.60
C PHE A 74 10.51 -1.78 10.61
N ASP A 75 9.80 -1.88 9.48
CA ASP A 75 8.39 -1.48 9.38
C ASP A 75 7.51 -2.30 10.33
N LEU A 76 7.77 -3.60 10.48
CA LEU A 76 7.10 -4.44 11.48
C LEU A 76 7.66 -4.25 12.90
N LYS A 77 9.00 -4.23 13.06
CA LYS A 77 9.65 -4.15 14.40
C LYS A 77 9.19 -2.93 15.18
N GLU A 78 8.96 -1.81 14.50
CA GLU A 78 8.47 -0.56 15.10
C GLU A 78 7.22 -0.76 15.97
N PHE A 79 6.32 -1.65 15.55
CA PHE A 79 5.04 -1.87 16.24
C PHE A 79 5.05 -3.06 17.20
N LEU A 80 5.99 -3.99 17.05
CA LEU A 80 6.14 -5.10 18.00
C LEU A 80 6.60 -4.63 19.39
N TYR A 81 7.24 -3.46 19.50
CA TYR A 81 7.65 -2.90 20.80
C TYR A 81 6.47 -2.54 21.73
N TYR A 82 5.24 -2.49 21.21
CA TYR A 82 4.03 -2.22 22.01
C TYR A 82 3.52 -3.46 22.75
N PHE A 83 4.02 -4.65 22.44
CA PHE A 83 3.45 -5.91 22.92
C PHE A 83 4.43 -6.72 23.76
N PRO A 84 3.95 -7.60 24.66
CA PRO A 84 4.80 -8.48 25.45
C PRO A 84 5.72 -9.33 24.58
N LYS A 85 6.95 -9.55 25.06
CA LYS A 85 7.99 -10.20 24.24
C LYS A 85 7.68 -11.66 23.90
N TYR A 86 6.85 -12.32 24.70
CA TYR A 86 6.46 -13.72 24.53
C TYR A 86 5.28 -13.91 23.55
N PHE A 87 4.70 -12.83 23.01
CA PHE A 87 3.66 -12.95 21.99
C PHE A 87 4.23 -13.52 20.69
N ARG A 88 3.42 -14.35 20.03
CA ARG A 88 3.74 -15.05 18.80
C ARG A 88 2.96 -14.51 17.61
N PHE A 89 3.56 -14.51 16.44
CA PHE A 89 2.98 -14.07 15.18
C PHE A 89 3.66 -14.78 14.00
N SER A 90 2.99 -14.78 12.85
CA SER A 90 3.56 -15.19 11.57
C SER A 90 3.61 -13.98 10.63
N TYR A 91 4.65 -13.88 9.80
CA TYR A 91 4.81 -12.82 8.82
C TYR A 91 5.47 -13.35 7.55
N TYR A 92 5.17 -12.72 6.43
CA TYR A 92 5.78 -12.99 5.14
C TYR A 92 6.29 -11.68 4.50
N PHE A 93 7.55 -11.68 4.05
CA PHE A 93 8.17 -10.55 3.37
C PHE A 93 8.46 -10.89 1.92
N GLY A 94 7.94 -10.09 1.00
CA GLY A 94 8.09 -10.29 -0.43
C GLY A 94 6.89 -9.77 -1.20
N ASP A 95 6.87 -10.11 -2.48
CA ASP A 95 5.81 -9.74 -3.43
C ASP A 95 4.91 -10.94 -3.78
N GLU A 96 5.10 -12.10 -3.14
CA GLU A 96 4.21 -13.25 -3.29
C GLU A 96 2.90 -13.00 -2.53
N THR A 97 1.80 -13.43 -3.14
CA THR A 97 0.43 -13.18 -2.70
C THR A 97 -0.32 -14.49 -2.42
N HIS A 98 0.42 -15.57 -2.15
CA HIS A 98 -0.17 -16.85 -1.74
C HIS A 98 -0.85 -16.73 -0.38
N ILE A 99 -1.75 -17.68 -0.11
CA ILE A 99 -2.47 -17.76 1.15
C ILE A 99 -1.81 -18.83 2.00
N GLU A 100 -1.33 -18.44 3.18
CA GLU A 100 -0.76 -19.37 4.17
C GLU A 100 -1.87 -20.13 4.91
N PRO A 101 -1.61 -21.37 5.38
CA PRO A 101 -2.58 -22.13 6.17
C PRO A 101 -2.80 -21.55 7.57
N VAL A 102 -1.95 -20.61 7.99
CA VAL A 102 -2.03 -19.93 9.29
C VAL A 102 -2.12 -18.41 9.11
N PRO A 103 -2.80 -17.69 10.03
CA PRO A 103 -2.89 -16.23 9.99
C PRO A 103 -1.51 -15.58 9.99
N THR A 104 -1.20 -14.88 8.91
CA THR A 104 0.14 -14.36 8.61
C THR A 104 0.05 -12.91 8.18
N LEU A 105 0.97 -12.08 8.67
CA LEU A 105 1.09 -10.67 8.28
C LEU A 105 1.74 -10.57 6.89
N PHE A 106 1.02 -9.99 5.94
CA PHE A 106 1.43 -9.79 4.55
C PHE A 106 1.49 -8.30 4.18
N LYS A 107 2.36 -7.97 3.22
CA LYS A 107 2.34 -6.65 2.58
C LYS A 107 1.12 -6.52 1.65
N ALA A 108 0.89 -7.55 0.84
CA ALA A 108 -0.12 -7.58 -0.19
C ALA A 108 -0.87 -8.92 -0.21
N ARG A 109 -2.12 -8.91 -0.68
CA ARG A 109 -2.93 -10.13 -0.89
C ARG A 109 -3.87 -9.94 -2.08
N PRO A 110 -4.44 -11.01 -2.67
CA PRO A 110 -5.51 -10.88 -3.65
C PRO A 110 -6.74 -10.18 -3.03
N ILE A 111 -7.44 -9.33 -3.78
CA ILE A 111 -8.67 -8.67 -3.31
C ILE A 111 -9.79 -9.71 -3.13
N ASP A 112 -9.99 -10.52 -4.17
CA ASP A 112 -11.00 -11.56 -4.27
C ASP A 112 -10.50 -12.91 -3.72
N GLY A 113 -11.44 -13.81 -3.41
CA GLY A 113 -11.15 -15.17 -2.94
C GLY A 113 -11.01 -15.30 -1.42
N ASN A 114 -10.58 -16.48 -0.97
CA ASN A 114 -10.43 -16.78 0.45
C ASN A 114 -9.05 -16.37 0.98
N ASN A 115 -8.91 -15.10 1.38
CA ASN A 115 -7.67 -14.51 1.87
C ASN A 115 -7.70 -14.24 3.40
N SER A 116 -8.53 -14.97 4.16
CA SER A 116 -8.75 -14.74 5.59
C SER A 116 -7.47 -14.80 6.44
N ASN A 117 -6.53 -15.66 6.04
CA ASN A 117 -5.23 -15.79 6.72
C ASN A 117 -4.20 -14.75 6.27
N SER A 118 -4.48 -13.98 5.21
CA SER A 118 -3.58 -12.95 4.70
C SER A 118 -3.90 -11.63 5.38
N VAL A 119 -3.40 -11.43 6.60
CA VAL A 119 -3.61 -10.20 7.37
C VAL A 119 -2.74 -9.09 6.79
N LEU A 120 -3.35 -8.01 6.31
CA LEU A 120 -2.60 -6.91 5.72
C LEU A 120 -1.88 -6.10 6.80
N PHE A 121 -0.60 -5.81 6.57
CA PHE A 121 0.19 -4.94 7.42
C PHE A 121 0.99 -3.92 6.61
N LYS A 122 1.26 -2.74 7.19
CA LYS A 122 1.96 -1.63 6.50
C LYS A 122 3.46 -1.91 6.35
N LEU A 123 3.80 -2.75 5.38
CA LEU A 123 5.15 -3.19 5.07
C LEU A 123 5.71 -2.51 3.81
N ASP A 124 7.04 -2.48 3.70
CA ASP A 124 7.80 -1.80 2.64
C ASP A 124 7.35 -0.34 2.42
N LYS A 125 7.04 0.33 3.54
CA LYS A 125 6.26 1.58 3.52
C LYS A 125 6.99 2.71 2.83
N ARG A 126 8.33 2.70 2.87
CA ARG A 126 9.20 3.69 2.20
C ARG A 126 9.09 3.63 0.67
N ARG A 127 8.84 2.44 0.12
CA ARG A 127 8.72 2.23 -1.32
C ARG A 127 7.31 2.54 -1.80
N HIS A 128 6.31 2.07 -1.07
CA HIS A 128 4.92 2.13 -1.53
C HIS A 128 4.18 3.39 -1.05
N PHE A 129 4.36 3.84 0.20
CA PHE A 129 3.63 4.99 0.77
C PHE A 129 4.40 6.29 0.56
N ARG A 130 4.73 6.56 -0.71
CA ARG A 130 5.26 7.85 -1.15
C ARG A 130 4.11 8.66 -1.73
N PHE A 131 4.06 9.93 -1.37
CA PHE A 131 3.12 10.90 -1.90
C PHE A 131 3.90 12.05 -2.52
N VAL A 132 3.30 12.72 -3.49
CA VAL A 132 3.90 13.87 -4.16
C VAL A 132 3.16 15.14 -3.79
N ASP A 133 3.85 16.26 -3.95
CA ASP A 133 3.26 17.58 -4.01
C ASP A 133 3.32 18.02 -5.48
N ASP A 134 2.15 18.03 -6.14
CA ASP A 134 2.03 18.30 -7.57
C ASP A 134 1.53 19.73 -7.79
N SER A 135 2.46 20.62 -8.15
CA SER A 135 2.16 22.03 -8.35
C SER A 135 1.43 22.34 -9.66
N LEU A 136 1.37 21.39 -10.60
CA LEU A 136 0.69 21.59 -11.87
C LEU A 136 -0.79 21.23 -11.75
N SER A 137 -1.66 22.11 -12.23
CA SER A 137 -3.08 21.79 -12.36
C SER A 137 -3.31 20.72 -13.44
N PHE A 138 -4.47 20.07 -13.43
CA PHE A 138 -4.81 19.11 -14.49
C PHE A 138 -4.76 19.76 -15.88
N SER A 139 -5.26 20.99 -16.03
CA SER A 139 -5.28 21.71 -17.31
C SER A 139 -3.91 22.05 -17.87
N ASP A 140 -2.90 22.21 -17.02
CA ASP A 140 -1.53 22.56 -17.44
C ASP A 140 -0.71 21.35 -17.91
N LYS A 141 -1.23 20.14 -17.72
CA LYS A 141 -0.56 18.89 -18.07
C LYS A 141 -0.81 18.50 -19.52
N LYS A 142 0.11 17.72 -20.10
CA LYS A 142 0.02 17.17 -21.47
C LYS A 142 -1.20 16.27 -21.60
N ASN A 143 -1.95 16.44 -22.70
CA ASN A 143 -3.12 15.63 -23.09
C ASN A 143 -2.76 14.20 -23.53
N MET A 144 -2.05 13.47 -22.69
CA MET A 144 -1.49 12.15 -22.99
C MET A 144 -1.30 11.34 -21.71
N ALA A 145 -1.37 10.02 -21.83
CA ALA A 145 -1.01 9.11 -20.76
C ALA A 145 0.50 8.79 -20.76
N VAL A 146 1.06 8.46 -19.60
CA VAL A 146 2.46 8.07 -19.45
C VAL A 146 2.61 6.75 -18.69
N PHE A 147 3.56 5.93 -19.15
CA PHE A 147 3.99 4.70 -18.48
C PHE A 147 5.51 4.61 -18.55
N ARG A 148 6.14 4.38 -17.40
CA ARG A 148 7.55 3.98 -17.29
C ARG A 148 7.68 2.90 -16.23
N GLY A 149 8.06 1.70 -16.65
CA GLY A 149 8.19 0.58 -15.73
C GLY A 149 8.79 -0.67 -16.34
N ALA A 150 9.08 -1.65 -15.49
CA ALA A 150 9.57 -2.94 -15.94
C ALA A 150 8.44 -3.71 -16.64
N VAL A 151 8.72 -4.31 -17.78
CA VAL A 151 7.77 -5.08 -18.59
C VAL A 151 8.25 -6.53 -18.60
N THR A 152 7.84 -7.26 -17.58
CA THR A 152 8.19 -8.68 -17.37
C THR A 152 6.95 -9.57 -17.30
N GLN A 153 5.82 -9.02 -16.86
CA GLN A 153 4.58 -9.74 -16.69
C GLN A 153 3.78 -9.80 -18.01
N PRO A 154 3.06 -10.91 -18.30
CA PRO A 154 2.31 -11.07 -19.55
C PRO A 154 1.32 -9.92 -19.86
N HIS A 155 0.64 -9.39 -18.84
CA HIS A 155 -0.29 -8.27 -19.02
C HIS A 155 0.43 -6.94 -19.32
N ARG A 156 1.64 -6.74 -18.80
CA ARG A 156 2.48 -5.57 -19.14
C ARG A 156 3.02 -5.68 -20.57
N ILE A 157 3.36 -6.89 -21.03
CA ILE A 157 3.76 -7.14 -22.43
C ILE A 157 2.58 -6.82 -23.36
N ARG A 158 1.38 -7.32 -23.04
CA ARG A 158 0.15 -7.00 -23.81
C ARG A 158 -0.13 -5.50 -23.87
N PHE A 159 0.03 -4.79 -22.75
CA PHE A 159 -0.09 -3.33 -22.71
C PHE A 159 0.88 -2.68 -23.71
N MET A 160 2.16 -3.05 -23.69
CA MET A 160 3.15 -2.49 -24.62
C MET A 160 2.84 -2.84 -26.08
N GLN A 161 2.43 -4.08 -26.38
CA GLN A 161 2.00 -4.47 -27.73
C GLN A 161 0.83 -3.63 -28.25
N THR A 162 -0.07 -3.22 -27.35
CA THR A 162 -1.30 -2.51 -27.72
C THR A 162 -1.09 -0.99 -27.79
N LEU A 163 -0.32 -0.41 -26.88
CA LEU A 163 -0.27 1.04 -26.67
C LEU A 163 1.10 1.68 -26.92
N TYR A 164 2.16 0.89 -27.20
CA TYR A 164 3.42 1.49 -27.62
C TYR A 164 3.27 2.17 -28.98
N GLY A 165 3.68 3.45 -29.06
CA GLY A 165 3.52 4.28 -30.27
C GLY A 165 2.10 4.86 -30.48
N HIS A 166 1.15 4.61 -29.57
CA HIS A 166 -0.19 5.18 -29.66
C HIS A 166 -0.15 6.71 -29.44
N PRO A 167 -0.89 7.53 -30.23
CA PRO A 167 -0.76 9.00 -30.19
C PRO A 167 -1.13 9.66 -28.85
N LEU A 168 -1.97 8.99 -28.05
CA LEU A 168 -2.35 9.42 -26.70
C LEU A 168 -1.53 8.75 -25.57
N MET A 169 -0.42 8.08 -25.90
CA MET A 169 0.36 7.30 -24.94
C MET A 169 1.88 7.53 -25.12
N ASN A 170 2.54 7.93 -24.04
CA ASN A 170 4.00 7.87 -23.93
C ASN A 170 4.40 6.66 -23.07
N ALA A 171 4.52 5.49 -23.69
CA ALA A 171 4.91 4.24 -23.03
C ALA A 171 6.41 3.98 -23.17
N GLY A 172 7.03 3.43 -22.12
CA GLY A 172 8.42 3.03 -22.14
C GLY A 172 8.74 1.95 -21.11
N GLN A 173 9.52 0.96 -21.54
CA GLN A 173 10.05 -0.09 -20.71
C GLN A 173 11.37 0.33 -20.08
N SER A 174 11.54 0.08 -18.77
CA SER A 174 12.75 0.47 -18.04
C SER A 174 13.81 -0.63 -17.93
N ASN A 175 13.45 -1.91 -18.09
CA ASN A 175 14.40 -3.03 -18.14
C ASN A 175 14.84 -3.32 -19.57
N ALA A 176 16.03 -3.88 -19.75
CA ALA A 176 16.45 -4.39 -21.06
C ALA A 176 15.55 -5.55 -21.52
N SER A 177 15.35 -5.66 -22.84
CA SER A 177 14.67 -6.79 -23.50
C SER A 177 15.30 -7.03 -24.87
N GLU A 178 15.62 -8.29 -25.15
CA GLU A 178 16.11 -8.71 -26.46
C GLU A 178 14.96 -8.88 -27.48
N GLN A 179 13.76 -9.21 -26.99
CA GLN A 179 12.59 -9.44 -27.85
C GLN A 179 11.97 -8.15 -28.37
N HIS A 180 11.98 -7.10 -27.52
CA HIS A 180 11.40 -5.80 -27.81
C HIS A 180 12.34 -4.66 -27.37
N PRO A 181 13.55 -4.54 -27.96
CA PRO A 181 14.50 -3.50 -27.62
C PRO A 181 13.95 -2.10 -27.92
N GLU A 182 13.05 -1.97 -28.89
CA GLU A 182 12.41 -0.71 -29.28
C GLU A 182 11.57 -0.09 -28.16
N TRP A 183 11.05 -0.89 -27.22
CA TRP A 183 10.28 -0.40 -26.08
C TRP A 183 11.14 0.23 -25.00
N GLN A 184 12.44 -0.04 -25.00
CA GLN A 184 13.34 0.47 -23.97
C GLN A 184 13.47 1.99 -24.09
N GLN A 185 13.14 2.69 -23.01
CA GLN A 185 13.20 4.14 -22.95
C GLN A 185 14.09 4.59 -21.77
N PRO A 186 14.67 5.79 -21.81
CA PRO A 186 15.39 6.35 -20.67
C PRO A 186 14.52 6.38 -19.41
N PHE A 187 15.19 6.36 -18.26
CA PHE A 187 14.55 6.60 -16.98
C PHE A 187 13.79 7.93 -17.01
N MET A 188 12.61 7.95 -16.39
CA MET A 188 11.81 9.15 -16.20
C MET A 188 11.54 9.32 -14.71
N THR A 189 11.81 10.51 -14.18
CA THR A 189 11.53 10.83 -12.78
C THR A 189 10.02 10.86 -12.53
N VAL A 190 9.63 10.94 -11.25
CA VAL A 190 8.22 11.13 -10.90
C VAL A 190 7.75 12.49 -11.42
N GLU A 191 8.55 13.54 -11.24
CA GLU A 191 8.26 14.93 -11.65
C GLU A 191 8.06 15.06 -13.17
N GLU A 192 8.81 14.30 -13.97
CA GLU A 192 8.63 14.23 -15.42
C GLU A 192 7.33 13.50 -15.80
N GLN A 193 6.94 12.47 -15.05
CA GLN A 193 5.65 11.79 -15.24
C GLN A 193 4.46 12.65 -14.81
N LEU A 194 4.65 13.54 -13.82
CA LEU A 194 3.61 14.49 -13.40
C LEU A 194 3.27 15.54 -14.48
N GLN A 195 4.05 15.63 -15.55
CA GLN A 195 3.72 16.50 -16.70
C GLN A 195 2.54 15.98 -17.54
N TYR A 196 2.03 14.78 -17.25
CA TYR A 196 1.00 14.12 -18.04
C TYR A 196 -0.34 14.08 -17.29
N LYS A 197 -1.43 14.29 -18.03
CA LYS A 197 -2.78 14.23 -17.46
C LYS A 197 -3.14 12.86 -16.93
N PHE A 198 -2.60 11.79 -17.51
CA PHE A 198 -2.93 10.42 -17.15
C PHE A 198 -1.68 9.61 -16.83
N ILE A 199 -1.72 8.83 -15.75
CA ILE A 199 -0.61 7.99 -15.30
C ILE A 199 -1.08 6.54 -15.25
N ILE A 200 -0.41 5.69 -16.04
CA ILE A 200 -0.71 4.27 -16.09
C ILE A 200 -0.15 3.58 -14.84
N CYS A 201 -1.02 2.91 -14.08
CA CYS A 201 -0.63 2.12 -12.91
C CYS A 201 -0.88 0.64 -13.20
N LEU A 202 0.19 -0.13 -13.46
CA LEU A 202 0.07 -1.56 -13.73
C LEU A 202 0.61 -2.41 -12.60
N GLU A 203 -0.19 -3.38 -12.17
CA GLU A 203 0.22 -4.42 -11.24
C GLU A 203 1.44 -5.18 -11.79
N GLY A 204 2.27 -5.67 -10.88
CA GLY A 204 3.48 -6.43 -11.18
C GLY A 204 3.28 -7.87 -10.76
N ASN A 205 4.13 -8.35 -9.85
CA ASN A 205 3.88 -9.59 -9.11
C ASN A 205 2.69 -9.42 -8.16
N ASP A 206 2.56 -8.21 -7.58
CA ASP A 206 1.47 -7.79 -6.72
C ASP A 206 0.95 -6.41 -7.19
N VAL A 207 0.83 -5.41 -6.30
CA VAL A 207 0.31 -4.08 -6.61
C VAL A 207 1.24 -3.20 -7.48
N ALA A 208 0.64 -2.22 -8.14
CA ALA A 208 1.38 -1.16 -8.83
C ALA A 208 2.08 -0.24 -7.81
N SER A 209 3.42 -0.24 -7.80
CA SER A 209 4.19 0.58 -6.85
C SER A 209 4.00 2.09 -7.05
N ASN A 210 3.50 2.52 -8.21
CA ASN A 210 3.24 3.93 -8.50
C ASN A 210 1.86 4.43 -8.11
N LEU A 211 0.92 3.55 -7.77
CA LEU A 211 -0.48 3.92 -7.54
C LEU A 211 -0.64 5.07 -6.55
N LYS A 212 -0.02 4.95 -5.36
CA LYS A 212 -0.22 5.90 -4.25
C LYS A 212 0.33 7.28 -4.56
N TRP A 213 1.49 7.38 -5.22
CA TRP A 213 2.04 8.67 -5.59
C TRP A 213 1.29 9.28 -6.77
N ALA A 214 0.85 8.47 -7.73
CA ALA A 214 0.06 8.96 -8.86
C ALA A 214 -1.32 9.46 -8.41
N MET A 215 -1.98 8.75 -7.50
CA MET A 215 -3.24 9.21 -6.91
C MET A 215 -3.09 10.48 -6.07
N SER A 216 -1.91 10.72 -5.47
CA SER A 216 -1.64 11.94 -4.70
C SER A 216 -1.29 13.15 -5.56
N SER A 217 -1.22 12.97 -6.88
CA SER A 217 -0.91 14.04 -7.82
C SER A 217 -2.19 14.63 -8.43
N ASN A 218 -2.05 15.62 -9.30
CA ASN A 218 -3.15 16.21 -10.07
C ASN A 218 -3.33 15.53 -11.44
N SER A 219 -2.97 14.25 -11.53
CA SER A 219 -3.12 13.42 -12.73
C SER A 219 -4.15 12.33 -12.46
N LEU A 220 -4.84 11.86 -13.50
CA LEU A 220 -5.78 10.75 -13.41
C LEU A 220 -5.01 9.43 -13.48
N VAL A 221 -5.23 8.57 -12.49
CA VAL A 221 -4.75 7.19 -12.55
C VAL A 221 -5.59 6.41 -13.55
N VAL A 222 -4.90 5.68 -14.44
CA VAL A 222 -5.53 4.77 -15.40
C VAL A 222 -4.99 3.37 -15.16
N THR A 223 -5.89 2.41 -14.95
CA THR A 223 -5.49 1.02 -14.67
C THR A 223 -6.64 0.07 -15.01
N PRO A 224 -6.35 -1.17 -15.45
CA PRO A 224 -7.34 -2.23 -15.40
C PRO A 224 -7.83 -2.49 -13.97
N LYS A 225 -8.89 -3.28 -13.82
CA LYS A 225 -9.40 -3.65 -12.49
C LYS A 225 -8.28 -4.26 -11.64
N MET A 226 -8.00 -3.63 -10.50
CA MET A 226 -6.97 -4.09 -9.55
C MET A 226 -7.34 -5.46 -8.98
N LYS A 227 -6.35 -6.34 -8.86
CA LYS A 227 -6.52 -7.73 -8.40
C LYS A 227 -5.86 -7.94 -7.04
N PHE A 228 -4.94 -7.06 -6.64
CA PHE A 228 -4.22 -7.13 -5.38
C PHE A 228 -4.43 -5.87 -4.55
N GLU A 229 -4.29 -6.03 -3.24
CA GLU A 229 -4.40 -4.95 -2.27
C GLU A 229 -3.29 -5.01 -1.23
N THR A 230 -2.99 -3.85 -0.68
CA THR A 230 -2.07 -3.62 0.43
C THR A 230 -2.80 -2.90 1.56
N TRP A 231 -2.03 -2.43 2.54
CA TRP A 231 -2.50 -1.50 3.56
C TRP A 231 -3.26 -0.27 3.03
N PHE A 232 -3.13 0.10 1.75
CA PHE A 232 -3.87 1.20 1.12
C PHE A 232 -5.31 0.86 0.69
N MET A 233 -5.75 -0.39 0.92
CA MET A 233 -7.13 -0.81 0.71
C MET A 233 -7.61 -0.64 -0.74
N GLU A 234 -6.77 -1.01 -1.71
CA GLU A 234 -7.04 -0.91 -3.14
C GLU A 234 -8.40 -1.51 -3.53
N GLY A 235 -8.85 -2.56 -2.84
CA GLY A 235 -10.17 -3.17 -3.03
C GLY A 235 -11.37 -2.27 -2.68
N THR A 236 -11.15 -1.11 -2.05
CA THR A 236 -12.21 -0.11 -1.77
C THR A 236 -12.23 1.04 -2.77
N LEU A 237 -11.25 1.11 -3.68
CA LEU A 237 -11.21 2.12 -4.74
C LEU A 237 -12.31 1.86 -5.77
N GLN A 238 -13.16 2.86 -5.96
CA GLN A 238 -14.25 2.81 -6.92
C GLN A 238 -13.83 3.36 -8.31
N PRO A 239 -14.07 2.60 -9.40
CA PRO A 239 -13.79 3.04 -10.77
C PRO A 239 -14.73 4.20 -11.16
N GLY A 240 -14.21 5.17 -11.92
CA GLY A 240 -14.93 6.40 -12.29
C GLY A 240 -15.07 7.42 -11.17
N ILE A 241 -14.75 7.06 -9.92
CA ILE A 241 -14.77 7.96 -8.75
C ILE A 241 -13.35 8.32 -8.32
N HIS A 242 -12.45 7.34 -8.20
CA HIS A 242 -11.07 7.55 -7.74
C HIS A 242 -10.02 7.33 -8.84
N TYR A 243 -10.36 6.56 -9.87
CA TYR A 243 -9.47 6.25 -10.99
C TYR A 243 -10.25 5.91 -12.25
N VAL A 244 -9.58 5.94 -13.39
CA VAL A 244 -10.11 5.52 -14.69
C VAL A 244 -9.86 4.03 -14.88
N GLU A 245 -10.92 3.23 -14.83
CA GLU A 245 -10.85 1.81 -15.17
C GLU A 245 -10.91 1.61 -16.69
N VAL A 246 -10.02 0.75 -17.20
CA VAL A 246 -9.96 0.28 -18.59
C VAL A 246 -10.06 -1.24 -18.63
N LYS A 247 -10.38 -1.82 -19.77
CA LYS A 247 -10.41 -3.28 -19.95
C LYS A 247 -9.00 -3.88 -19.91
N ASP A 248 -8.93 -5.17 -19.52
CA ASP A 248 -7.70 -5.98 -19.49
C ASP A 248 -6.99 -6.11 -20.87
N ASP A 249 -7.69 -5.81 -21.97
CA ASP A 249 -7.18 -5.79 -23.34
C ASP A 249 -6.95 -4.38 -23.90
N TRP A 250 -7.21 -3.33 -23.11
CA TRP A 250 -7.08 -1.92 -23.48
C TRP A 250 -7.97 -1.45 -24.63
N SER A 251 -8.98 -2.23 -25.03
CA SER A 251 -9.81 -1.91 -26.20
C SER A 251 -10.59 -0.60 -26.05
N ASP A 252 -10.79 -0.12 -24.82
CA ASP A 252 -11.53 1.11 -24.48
C ASP A 252 -10.62 2.25 -24.03
N PHE A 253 -9.29 2.09 -24.09
CA PHE A 253 -8.32 3.08 -23.65
C PHE A 253 -8.53 4.44 -24.32
N GLU A 254 -8.53 4.50 -25.65
CA GLU A 254 -8.66 5.76 -26.39
C GLU A 254 -9.97 6.48 -26.06
N GLN A 255 -11.07 5.72 -25.99
CA GLN A 255 -12.39 6.26 -25.65
C GLN A 255 -12.37 6.90 -24.26
N LYS A 256 -11.81 6.20 -23.25
CA LYS A 256 -11.73 6.70 -21.87
C LYS A 256 -10.85 7.94 -21.76
N ILE A 257 -9.68 7.95 -22.40
CA ILE A 257 -8.78 9.10 -22.37
C ILE A 257 -9.43 10.32 -23.02
N LYS A 258 -10.03 10.17 -24.21
CA LYS A 258 -10.74 11.27 -24.88
C LYS A 258 -11.90 11.80 -24.02
N TYR A 259 -12.69 10.92 -23.42
CA TYR A 259 -13.78 11.32 -22.53
C TYR A 259 -13.29 12.26 -21.41
N TYR A 260 -12.23 11.91 -20.68
CA TYR A 260 -11.73 12.75 -19.58
C TYR A 260 -10.97 14.00 -20.03
N LEU A 261 -10.44 14.00 -21.26
CA LEU A 261 -9.93 15.22 -21.89
C LEU A 261 -11.06 16.21 -22.21
N ASP A 262 -12.19 15.71 -22.70
CA ASP A 262 -13.36 16.51 -23.09
C ASP A 262 -14.24 16.92 -21.89
N ASN A 263 -14.08 16.25 -20.74
CA ASN A 263 -14.82 16.50 -19.50
C ASN A 263 -13.91 16.91 -18.33
N PRO A 264 -13.21 18.06 -18.40
CA PRO A 264 -12.22 18.46 -17.40
C PRO A 264 -12.78 18.61 -15.98
N LYS A 265 -14.05 19.01 -15.83
CA LYS A 265 -14.70 19.10 -14.52
C LYS A 265 -14.83 17.74 -13.83
N GLU A 266 -15.13 16.69 -14.58
CA GLU A 266 -15.19 15.33 -14.03
C GLU A 266 -13.80 14.83 -13.66
N SER A 267 -12.79 15.15 -14.47
CA SER A 267 -11.39 14.85 -14.17
C SER A 267 -10.92 15.53 -12.87
N GLU A 268 -11.22 16.81 -12.69
CA GLU A 268 -10.91 17.55 -11.46
C GLU A 268 -11.64 16.97 -10.24
N GLN A 269 -12.90 16.57 -10.41
CA GLN A 269 -13.66 15.92 -9.33
C GLN A 269 -13.05 14.56 -8.94
N MET A 270 -12.60 13.76 -9.92
CA MET A 270 -11.91 12.50 -9.64
C MET A 270 -10.60 12.72 -8.87
N ILE A 271 -9.82 13.74 -9.23
CA ILE A 271 -8.59 14.11 -8.50
C ILE A 271 -8.92 14.46 -7.06
N LYS A 272 -9.96 15.28 -6.84
CA LYS A 272 -10.41 15.64 -5.50
C LYS A 272 -10.81 14.42 -4.68
N ASN A 273 -11.60 13.51 -5.25
CA ASN A 273 -11.99 12.26 -4.58
C ASN A 273 -10.77 11.39 -4.24
N ALA A 274 -9.78 11.30 -5.13
CA ALA A 274 -8.54 10.57 -4.89
C ALA A 274 -7.75 11.18 -3.72
N HIS A 275 -7.65 12.51 -3.64
CA HIS A 275 -6.99 13.21 -2.52
C HIS A 275 -7.74 13.02 -1.20
N GLU A 276 -9.07 13.10 -1.21
CA GLU A 276 -9.91 12.83 -0.03
C GLU A 276 -9.72 11.39 0.46
N TYR A 277 -9.67 10.41 -0.45
CA TYR A 277 -9.38 9.01 -0.13
C TYR A 277 -7.97 8.84 0.50
N LEU A 278 -6.99 9.58 0.00
CA LEU A 278 -5.59 9.52 0.45
C LEU A 278 -5.32 10.18 1.80
N ALA A 279 -6.07 11.23 2.14
CA ALA A 279 -5.78 12.09 3.29
C ALA A 279 -5.55 11.30 4.60
N PRO A 280 -6.36 10.28 4.97
CA PRO A 280 -6.12 9.50 6.17
C PRO A 280 -4.79 8.71 6.16
N PHE A 281 -4.30 8.30 4.98
CA PHE A 281 -3.04 7.56 4.85
C PHE A 281 -1.79 8.46 4.94
N GLN A 282 -1.98 9.79 4.82
CA GLN A 282 -0.95 10.80 5.00
C GLN A 282 -0.80 11.23 6.46
N ASP A 283 -1.79 10.95 7.31
CA ASP A 283 -1.69 11.18 8.75
C ASP A 283 -0.84 10.09 9.43
N GLU A 284 0.42 10.40 9.72
CA GLU A 284 1.37 9.46 10.32
C GLU A 284 0.94 8.97 11.72
N GLN A 285 0.25 9.78 12.52
CA GLN A 285 -0.16 9.40 13.87
C GLN A 285 -1.40 8.49 13.82
N LEU A 286 -2.35 8.79 12.94
CA LEU A 286 -3.48 7.89 12.66
C LEU A 286 -2.97 6.54 12.14
N GLU A 287 -2.07 6.54 11.15
CA GLU A 287 -1.50 5.32 10.59
C GLU A 287 -0.77 4.49 11.63
N LYS A 288 -0.09 5.15 12.56
CA LYS A 288 0.57 4.50 13.68
C LYS A 288 -0.44 3.81 14.61
N LEU A 289 -1.52 4.50 14.96
CA LEU A 289 -2.58 3.94 15.80
C LEU A 289 -3.26 2.75 15.12
N VAL A 290 -3.57 2.84 13.83
CA VAL A 290 -4.19 1.74 13.08
C VAL A 290 -3.26 0.52 12.99
N CYS A 291 -1.95 0.71 12.81
CA CYS A 291 -0.97 -0.38 12.86
C CYS A 291 -0.97 -1.08 14.23
N ILE A 292 -0.94 -0.31 15.33
CA ILE A 292 -0.97 -0.87 16.69
C ILE A 292 -2.28 -1.64 16.91
N LYS A 293 -3.44 -1.06 16.57
CA LYS A 293 -4.74 -1.70 16.75
C LYS A 293 -4.93 -2.94 15.86
N THR A 294 -4.31 -2.98 14.69
CA THR A 294 -4.32 -4.18 13.83
C THR A 294 -3.56 -5.33 14.49
N LEU A 295 -2.38 -5.09 15.05
CA LEU A 295 -1.65 -6.11 15.81
C LEU A 295 -2.39 -6.50 17.09
N GLN A 296 -2.99 -5.53 17.78
CA GLN A 296 -3.81 -5.78 18.96
C GLN A 296 -4.96 -6.75 18.66
N GLU A 297 -5.67 -6.53 17.56
CA GLU A 297 -6.77 -7.40 17.14
C GLU A 297 -6.26 -8.79 16.71
N TYR A 298 -5.15 -8.84 15.97
CA TYR A 298 -4.48 -10.11 15.63
C TYR A 298 -4.11 -10.93 16.89
N PHE A 299 -3.53 -10.28 17.91
CA PHE A 299 -3.19 -10.96 19.16
C PHE A 299 -4.42 -11.35 19.99
N ARG A 300 -5.50 -10.56 19.93
CA ARG A 300 -6.78 -10.91 20.56
C ARG A 300 -7.37 -12.18 19.94
N LEU A 301 -7.46 -12.22 18.62
CA LEU A 301 -7.96 -13.39 17.86
C LEU A 301 -7.10 -14.65 18.06
N SER A 302 -5.81 -14.48 18.36
CA SER A 302 -4.91 -15.61 18.70
C SER A 302 -5.01 -16.10 20.16
N GLY A 303 -5.89 -15.50 20.98
CA GLY A 303 -6.01 -15.77 22.41
C GLY A 303 -4.81 -15.32 23.26
N GLN A 304 -3.96 -14.43 22.73
CA GLN A 304 -2.78 -13.91 23.42
C GLN A 304 -3.06 -12.61 24.19
N ALA A 305 -4.04 -11.83 23.72
CA ALA A 305 -4.51 -10.63 24.40
C ALA A 305 -5.89 -10.89 25.01
N THR A 306 -5.96 -10.95 26.36
CA THR A 306 -7.22 -11.23 27.06
C THR A 306 -8.17 -10.02 27.14
N HIS A 307 -7.65 -8.80 26.95
CA HIS A 307 -8.42 -7.54 27.00
C HIS A 307 -7.83 -6.48 26.04
N GLU A 308 -8.57 -5.38 25.84
CA GLU A 308 -8.13 -4.17 25.11
C GLU A 308 -6.86 -3.50 25.69
N HIS A 309 -6.27 -4.06 26.74
CA HIS A 309 -5.07 -3.55 27.41
C HIS A 309 -3.83 -4.45 27.27
N ALA A 310 -3.76 -5.29 26.22
CA ALA A 310 -2.59 -6.16 25.95
C ALA A 310 -1.24 -5.43 25.99
N ILE A 311 -1.22 -4.14 25.64
CA ILE A 311 -0.04 -3.27 25.66
C ILE A 311 0.51 -3.09 27.10
N ASN A 312 -0.37 -3.19 28.11
CA ASN A 312 -0.08 -2.97 29.53
C ASN A 312 0.19 -4.28 30.32
N GLU A 313 0.06 -5.47 29.72
CA GLU A 313 0.33 -6.74 30.40
C GLU A 313 1.83 -6.92 30.66
N GLN A 314 2.30 -6.78 31.90
CA GLN A 314 3.73 -6.90 32.25
C GLN A 314 4.35 -8.22 31.77
N ASP A 315 5.61 -8.18 31.31
CA ASP A 315 6.41 -9.37 31.05
C ASP A 315 6.63 -10.06 32.41
N LYS A 316 5.83 -11.07 32.73
CA LYS A 316 5.97 -11.87 33.96
C LYS A 316 7.23 -12.71 33.93
#